data_AF-A0A0F8ZXN6-F1
#
_entry.id   AF-A0A0F8ZXN6-F1
#
_cell.length_a   1.000
_cell.length_b   1.000
_cell.length_c   1.000
_cell.angle_alpha   90.00
_cell.angle_beta   90.00
_cell.angle_gamma   90.00
#
_symmetry.space_group_name_H-M   'P 1'
#
loop_
_entity.id
_entity.type
_entity.pdbx_description
1 polymer ?
#
loop_
_entity_poly.entity_id
_entity_poly.type
_entity_poly.pdbx_seq_one_letter_code
_entity_poly.pdbx_strand_id
1 'polypeptide(L)'
;TKPVLYVCNVGEAEAAEGNDHSAKVAEMAAAQGNSHVVISAQIEEEISQLEAEEAEMFLEEMGLKEAGLDRLIRAGYELLHLETYFTVGPKEARAWTIKTGTSAPKAAGVIHGDFEKGFIRAETIAYDDFIGLGGEGPAKEAGKMRAEGKSYIVKDGDVLHFLFNT
;
A
#
# COMPACT_ATOMS: atom_id res chain seq x y z
N THR A 1 4.48 -22.49 -7.04
CA THR A 1 5.51 -21.73 -7.77
C THR A 1 5.56 -20.32 -7.20
N LYS A 2 6.69 -19.60 -7.31
CA LYS A 2 6.76 -18.21 -6.82
C LYS A 2 6.13 -17.27 -7.86
N PRO A 3 5.39 -16.22 -7.44
CA PRO A 3 4.86 -15.24 -8.37
C PRO A 3 6.00 -14.39 -8.97
N VAL A 4 5.84 -13.90 -10.20
CA VAL A 4 6.87 -13.18 -10.95
C VAL A 4 6.34 -11.81 -11.38
N LEU A 5 7.17 -10.78 -11.20
CA LEU A 5 6.95 -9.43 -11.71
C LEU A 5 8.11 -9.07 -12.63
N TYR A 6 7.81 -8.70 -13.87
CA TYR A 6 8.81 -8.24 -14.83
C TYR A 6 9.05 -6.75 -14.67
N VAL A 7 10.31 -6.36 -14.44
CA VAL A 7 10.70 -4.95 -14.35
C VAL A 7 11.44 -4.57 -15.63
N CYS A 8 10.79 -3.77 -16.46
CA CYS A 8 11.31 -3.32 -17.75
C CYS A 8 12.05 -2.00 -17.55
N ASN A 9 13.39 -2.08 -17.47
CA ASN A 9 14.22 -0.89 -17.46
C ASN A 9 14.34 -0.32 -18.88
N VAL A 10 13.94 0.93 -19.08
CA VAL A 10 13.94 1.64 -20.37
C VAL A 10 14.71 2.95 -20.28
N GLY A 11 14.92 3.64 -21.40
CA GLY A 11 15.51 4.97 -21.42
C GLY A 11 14.55 6.02 -20.85
N GLU A 12 15.08 7.19 -20.51
CA GLU A 12 14.32 8.28 -19.90
C GLU A 12 13.11 8.71 -20.73
N ALA A 13 13.30 8.88 -22.04
CA ALA A 13 12.24 9.27 -22.96
C ALA A 13 11.09 8.25 -23.07
N GLU A 14 11.35 7.00 -22.69
CA GLU A 14 10.37 5.92 -22.72
C GLU A 14 9.83 5.57 -21.33
N ALA A 15 10.22 6.27 -20.27
CA ALA A 15 9.82 5.93 -18.89
C ALA A 15 8.30 6.03 -18.64
N ALA A 16 7.61 6.88 -19.41
CA ALA A 16 6.17 7.07 -19.32
C ALA A 16 5.37 5.99 -20.07
N GLU A 17 5.76 5.68 -21.31
CA GLU A 17 4.95 4.85 -22.23
C GLU A 17 5.58 3.48 -22.53
N GLY A 18 6.88 3.32 -22.29
CA GLY A 18 7.67 2.16 -22.70
C GLY A 18 8.13 2.23 -24.16
N ASN A 19 8.64 1.09 -24.65
CA ASN A 19 9.14 0.91 -26.01
C ASN A 19 8.74 -0.46 -26.59
N ASP A 20 9.16 -0.75 -27.82
CA ASP A 20 8.87 -2.02 -28.51
C ASP A 20 9.33 -3.26 -27.72
N HIS A 21 10.38 -3.15 -26.90
CA HIS A 21 10.85 -4.25 -26.07
C HIS A 21 9.97 -4.44 -24.84
N SER A 22 9.61 -3.36 -24.14
CA SER A 22 8.70 -3.46 -22.98
C SER A 22 7.30 -3.93 -23.39
N ALA A 23 6.83 -3.57 -24.59
CA ALA A 23 5.58 -4.08 -25.15
C ALA A 23 5.62 -5.60 -25.35
N LYS A 24 6.71 -6.14 -25.90
CA LYS A 24 6.89 -7.59 -26.06
C LYS A 24 6.97 -8.31 -24.70
N VAL A 25 7.60 -7.69 -23.70
CA VAL A 25 7.64 -8.24 -22.34
C VAL A 25 6.25 -8.22 -21.71
N ALA A 26 5.45 -7.18 -21.93
CA ALA A 26 4.07 -7.10 -21.46
C ALA A 26 3.21 -8.25 -22.02
N GLU A 27 3.30 -8.51 -23.32
CA GLU A 27 2.61 -9.64 -23.96
C GLU A 27 3.07 -10.99 -23.38
N MET A 28 4.37 -11.18 -23.22
CA MET A 28 4.95 -12.40 -22.64
C MET A 28 4.50 -12.60 -21.18
N ALA A 29 4.53 -11.55 -20.36
CA ALA A 29 4.13 -11.59 -18.97
C ALA A 29 2.65 -11.96 -18.84
N ALA A 30 1.78 -11.30 -19.63
CA ALA A 30 0.35 -11.59 -19.67
C ALA A 30 0.06 -13.04 -20.09
N ALA A 31 0.75 -13.55 -21.11
CA ALA A 31 0.62 -14.94 -21.55
C ALA A 31 1.03 -15.97 -20.47
N GLN A 32 1.88 -15.57 -19.52
CA GLN A 32 2.31 -16.38 -18.38
C GLN A 32 1.49 -16.12 -17.11
N GLY A 33 0.51 -15.19 -17.14
CA GLY A 33 -0.25 -14.78 -15.97
C GLY A 33 0.55 -13.95 -14.95
N ASN A 34 1.61 -13.28 -15.40
CA ASN A 34 2.48 -12.43 -14.60
C ASN A 34 2.26 -10.94 -14.93
N SER A 35 2.59 -10.08 -13.97
CA SER A 35 2.53 -8.62 -14.15
C SER A 35 3.86 -8.07 -14.65
N HIS A 36 3.85 -6.82 -15.12
CA HIS A 36 5.05 -6.08 -15.49
C HIS A 36 4.94 -4.61 -15.05
N VAL A 37 6.09 -3.95 -14.87
CA VAL A 37 6.21 -2.50 -14.61
C VAL A 37 7.33 -1.96 -15.49
N VAL A 38 7.13 -0.77 -16.04
CA VAL A 38 8.15 -0.02 -16.79
C VAL A 38 8.74 1.05 -15.88
N ILE A 39 10.08 1.10 -15.81
CA ILE A 39 10.83 2.11 -15.06
C ILE A 39 12.02 2.61 -15.89
N SER A 40 12.53 3.80 -15.59
CA SER A 40 13.89 4.19 -16.00
C SER A 40 14.74 4.24 -14.74
N ALA A 41 15.66 3.28 -14.59
CA ALA A 41 16.53 3.22 -13.42
C ALA A 41 17.40 4.48 -13.27
N GLN A 42 17.71 5.14 -14.38
CA GLN A 42 18.45 6.40 -14.37
C GLN A 42 17.62 7.55 -13.77
N ILE A 43 16.35 7.67 -14.17
CA ILE A 43 15.41 8.65 -13.56
C ILE A 43 15.26 8.38 -12.06
N GLU A 44 15.12 7.10 -11.65
CA GLU A 44 15.00 6.77 -10.23
C GLU A 44 16.26 7.11 -9.41
N GLU A 45 17.45 6.94 -10.00
CA GLU A 45 18.71 7.32 -9.37
C GLU A 45 18.79 8.83 -9.16
N GLU A 46 18.42 9.62 -10.17
CA GLU A 46 18.39 11.08 -10.07
C GLU A 46 17.38 11.56 -9.03
N ILE A 47 16.14 11.04 -9.07
CA ILE A 47 15.10 11.34 -8.07
C ILE A 47 15.58 11.03 -6.65
N SER A 48 16.32 9.94 -6.44
CA SER A 48 16.79 9.54 -5.11
C SER A 48 17.79 10.51 -4.46
N GLN A 49 18.37 11.40 -5.26
CA GLN A 49 19.34 12.41 -4.82
C GLN A 49 18.72 13.79 -4.62
N LEU A 50 17.46 13.97 -5.04
CA LEU A 50 16.73 15.23 -4.92
C LEU A 50 15.97 15.32 -3.60
N GLU A 51 15.78 16.54 -3.13
CA GLU A 51 14.81 16.81 -2.07
C GLU A 51 13.38 16.65 -2.61
N ALA A 52 12.41 16.42 -1.72
CA ALA A 52 11.04 16.05 -2.14
C ALA A 52 10.37 17.05 -3.09
N GLU A 53 10.56 18.36 -2.86
CA GLU A 53 10.01 19.42 -3.72
C GLU A 53 10.68 19.43 -5.11
N GLU A 54 11.97 19.15 -5.16
CA GLU A 54 12.74 19.08 -6.41
C GLU A 54 12.39 17.83 -7.22
N ALA A 55 12.18 16.69 -6.55
CA ALA A 55 11.74 15.45 -7.18
C ALA A 55 10.36 15.60 -7.84
N GLU A 56 9.42 16.31 -7.21
CA GLU A 56 8.09 16.56 -7.77
C GLU A 56 8.17 17.41 -9.05
N MET A 57 8.95 18.50 -9.03
CA MET A 57 9.19 19.31 -10.24
C MET A 57 9.86 18.51 -11.36
N PHE A 58 10.85 17.67 -11.03
CA PHE A 58 11.54 16.84 -12.00
C PHE A 58 10.60 15.84 -12.70
N LEU A 59 9.71 15.20 -11.93
CA LEU A 59 8.69 14.31 -12.46
C LEU A 59 7.73 15.04 -13.41
N GLU A 60 7.26 16.24 -13.03
CA GLU A 60 6.38 17.05 -13.87
C GLU A 60 7.05 17.45 -15.20
N GLU A 61 8.31 17.86 -15.17
CA GLU A 61 9.08 18.21 -16.38
C GLU A 61 9.24 17.02 -17.34
N MET A 62 9.34 15.81 -16.79
CA MET A 62 9.40 14.55 -17.54
C MET A 62 8.02 14.01 -17.95
N GLY A 63 6.93 14.68 -17.58
CA GLY A 63 5.56 14.23 -17.86
C GLY A 63 5.16 12.97 -17.07
N LEU A 64 5.86 12.68 -15.98
CA LEU A 64 5.59 11.56 -15.08
C LEU A 64 4.74 12.04 -13.91
N LYS A 65 3.69 11.27 -13.57
CA LYS A 65 2.81 11.59 -12.43
C LYS A 65 3.35 11.11 -11.09
N GLU A 66 4.25 10.14 -11.12
CA GLU A 66 4.79 9.46 -9.95
C GLU A 66 6.08 8.72 -10.33
N ALA A 67 6.92 8.46 -9.34
CA ALA A 67 8.16 7.70 -9.53
C ALA A 67 7.88 6.26 -9.98
N GLY A 68 8.76 5.71 -10.83
CA GLY A 68 8.73 4.31 -11.23
C GLY A 68 8.98 3.37 -10.06
N LEU A 69 9.78 3.76 -9.07
CA LEU A 69 10.01 2.97 -7.87
C LEU A 69 8.72 2.80 -7.03
N ASP A 70 7.87 3.82 -6.94
CA ASP A 70 6.58 3.74 -6.24
C ASP A 70 5.60 2.81 -6.95
N ARG A 71 5.61 2.78 -8.29
CA ARG A 71 4.88 1.78 -9.10
C ARG A 71 5.39 0.37 -8.83
N LEU A 72 6.71 0.19 -8.76
CA LEU A 72 7.34 -1.10 -8.47
C LEU A 72 7.00 -1.60 -7.06
N ILE A 73 7.03 -0.73 -6.06
CA ILE A 73 6.68 -1.07 -4.67
C ILE A 73 5.23 -1.56 -4.58
N ARG A 74 4.28 -0.82 -5.18
CA ARG A 74 2.86 -1.21 -5.21
C ARG A 74 2.63 -2.53 -5.93
N ALA A 75 3.22 -2.70 -7.11
CA ALA A 75 3.14 -3.96 -7.85
C ALA A 75 3.73 -5.14 -7.05
N GLY A 76 4.82 -4.91 -6.30
CA GLY A 76 5.40 -5.89 -5.39
C GLY A 76 4.48 -6.25 -4.22
N TYR A 77 3.80 -5.25 -3.63
CA TYR A 77 2.80 -5.46 -2.58
C TYR A 77 1.64 -6.34 -3.07
N GLU A 78 1.09 -6.02 -4.25
CA GLU A 78 0.02 -6.80 -4.88
C GLU A 78 0.47 -8.22 -5.20
N LEU A 79 1.68 -8.39 -5.75
CA LEU A 79 2.28 -9.69 -6.08
C LEU A 79 2.42 -10.60 -4.86
N LEU A 80 2.70 -10.00 -3.70
CA LEU A 80 2.86 -10.70 -2.42
C LEU A 80 1.55 -10.86 -1.65
N HIS A 81 0.43 -10.38 -2.21
CA HIS A 81 -0.88 -10.33 -1.57
C HIS A 81 -0.83 -9.66 -0.19
N LEU A 82 -0.18 -8.49 -0.16
CA LEU A 82 -0.06 -7.67 1.03
C LEU A 82 -1.10 -6.56 1.02
N GLU A 83 -1.62 -6.26 2.20
CA GLU A 83 -2.56 -5.17 2.47
C GLU A 83 -1.99 -4.29 3.58
N THR A 84 -2.41 -3.04 3.63
CA THR A 84 -2.04 -2.07 4.64
C THR A 84 -3.24 -1.70 5.48
N TYR A 85 -3.11 -1.72 6.80
CA TYR A 85 -4.06 -1.07 7.70
C TYR A 85 -3.36 0.01 8.51
N PHE A 86 -4.13 0.91 9.12
CA PHE A 86 -3.61 2.05 9.86
C PHE A 86 -3.97 1.98 11.34
N THR A 87 -3.05 2.43 12.18
CA THR A 87 -3.36 2.87 13.55
C THR A 87 -3.13 4.36 13.63
N VAL A 88 -4.11 5.11 14.09
CA VAL A 88 -4.03 6.58 14.21
C VAL A 88 -4.28 6.98 15.65
N GLY A 89 -3.34 7.74 16.21
CA GLY A 89 -3.44 8.33 17.53
C GLY A 89 -2.93 9.78 17.52
N PRO A 90 -3.04 10.50 18.64
CA PRO A 90 -2.69 11.92 18.71
C PRO A 90 -1.21 12.21 18.45
N LYS A 91 -0.34 11.21 18.58
CA LYS A 91 1.12 11.35 18.40
C LYS A 91 1.65 10.69 17.14
N GLU A 92 0.94 9.72 16.59
CA GLU A 92 1.46 8.86 15.54
C GLU A 92 0.31 8.34 14.67
N ALA A 93 0.51 8.39 13.36
CA ALA A 93 -0.22 7.59 12.40
C ALA A 93 0.76 6.60 11.78
N ARG A 94 0.41 5.32 11.77
CA ARG A 94 1.30 4.26 11.30
C ARG A 94 0.58 3.28 10.39
N ALA A 95 1.24 2.95 9.29
CA ALA A 95 0.88 1.88 8.36
C ALA A 95 1.45 0.54 8.84
N TRP A 96 0.63 -0.51 8.75
CA TRP A 96 0.98 -1.87 9.13
C TRP A 96 0.69 -2.83 7.98
N THR A 97 1.71 -3.60 7.61
CA THR A 97 1.62 -4.57 6.51
C THR A 97 1.12 -5.91 7.00
N ILE A 98 0.08 -6.45 6.36
CA ILE A 98 -0.47 -7.77 6.60
C ILE A 98 -0.65 -8.50 5.27
N LYS A 99 -0.94 -9.80 5.31
CA LYS A 99 -1.39 -10.52 4.12
C LYS A 99 -2.90 -10.36 3.94
N THR A 100 -3.38 -10.35 2.71
CA THR A 100 -4.80 -10.46 2.39
C THR A 100 -5.43 -11.63 3.14
N GLY A 101 -6.60 -11.38 3.74
CA GLY A 101 -7.31 -12.38 4.53
C GLY A 101 -6.85 -12.51 5.98
N THR A 102 -6.00 -11.60 6.47
CA THR A 102 -5.58 -11.60 7.87
C THR A 102 -6.74 -11.17 8.79
N SER A 103 -7.02 -11.99 9.81
CA SER A 103 -8.05 -11.70 10.81
C SER A 103 -7.62 -10.60 11.79
N ALA A 104 -8.56 -9.84 12.36
CA ALA A 104 -8.28 -8.77 13.31
C ALA A 104 -7.32 -9.12 14.46
N PRO A 105 -7.43 -10.29 15.14
CA PRO A 105 -6.48 -10.65 16.21
C PRO A 105 -5.04 -10.82 15.69
N LYS A 106 -4.87 -11.42 14.51
CA LYS A 106 -3.56 -11.61 13.88
C LYS A 106 -2.96 -10.29 13.42
N ALA A 107 -3.79 -9.38 12.89
CA ALA A 107 -3.36 -8.03 12.56
C ALA A 107 -2.86 -7.30 13.82
N ALA A 108 -3.60 -7.38 14.93
CA ALA A 108 -3.14 -6.84 16.21
C ALA A 108 -1.80 -7.47 16.68
N GLY A 109 -1.61 -8.77 16.41
CA GLY A 109 -0.36 -9.50 16.67
C GLY A 109 0.87 -8.95 15.94
N VAL A 110 0.70 -8.32 14.78
CA VAL A 110 1.78 -7.65 14.04
C VAL A 110 2.33 -6.45 14.81
N ILE A 111 1.48 -5.78 15.60
CA ILE A 111 1.90 -4.72 16.52
C ILE A 111 2.66 -5.32 17.69
N HIS A 112 2.06 -6.30 18.36
CA HIS A 112 2.68 -7.01 19.48
C HIS A 112 1.99 -8.36 19.73
N GLY A 113 2.75 -9.41 20.03
CA GLY A 113 2.19 -10.76 20.22
C GLY A 113 1.18 -10.89 21.38
N ASP A 114 1.24 -10.00 22.38
CA ASP A 114 0.26 -10.00 23.47
C ASP A 114 -1.10 -9.43 23.05
N PHE A 115 -1.15 -8.56 22.04
CA PHE A 115 -2.42 -8.03 21.54
C PHE A 115 -3.23 -9.12 20.86
N GLU A 116 -2.57 -10.07 20.18
CA GLU A 116 -3.25 -11.22 19.59
C GLU A 116 -3.86 -12.12 20.67
N LYS A 117 -3.11 -12.42 21.74
CA LYS A 117 -3.59 -13.27 22.84
C LYS A 117 -4.69 -12.60 23.65
N GLY A 118 -4.52 -11.32 23.96
CA GLY A 118 -5.44 -10.50 24.75
C GLY A 118 -6.59 -9.92 23.94
N PHE A 119 -6.69 -10.18 22.63
CA PHE A 119 -7.65 -9.53 21.75
C PHE A 119 -9.10 -9.68 22.24
N ILE A 120 -9.76 -8.53 22.40
CA ILE A 120 -11.19 -8.42 22.73
C ILE A 120 -11.97 -8.11 21.44
N ARG A 121 -11.66 -6.99 20.78
CA ARG A 121 -12.30 -6.50 19.56
C ARG A 121 -11.44 -5.44 18.88
N ALA A 122 -11.76 -5.10 17.63
CA ALA A 122 -11.18 -3.97 16.92
C ALA A 122 -12.26 -2.91 16.64
N GLU A 123 -12.02 -1.67 17.01
CA GLU A 123 -12.80 -0.53 16.51
C GLU A 123 -12.26 -0.16 15.13
N THR A 124 -13.12 -0.18 14.12
CA THR A 124 -12.73 -0.13 12.70
C THR A 124 -13.49 0.98 11.99
N ILE A 125 -12.77 1.79 11.22
CA ILE A 125 -13.33 2.79 10.29
C ILE A 125 -12.65 2.57 8.93
N ALA A 126 -13.41 2.56 7.84
CA ALA A 126 -12.82 2.48 6.50
C ALA A 126 -12.06 3.77 6.16
N TYR A 127 -10.97 3.67 5.40
CA TYR A 127 -10.14 4.83 5.01
C TYR A 127 -10.95 6.02 4.47
N ASP A 128 -11.81 5.76 3.47
CA ASP A 128 -12.61 6.79 2.81
C ASP A 128 -13.57 7.49 3.78
N ASP A 129 -14.16 6.74 4.72
CA ASP A 129 -15.01 7.31 5.77
C ASP A 129 -14.20 8.13 6.77
N PHE A 130 -12.99 7.68 7.14
CA PHE A 130 -12.11 8.40 8.06
C PHE A 130 -11.67 9.74 7.48
N ILE A 131 -11.20 9.74 6.22
CA ILE A 131 -10.77 10.98 5.54
C ILE A 131 -11.96 11.86 5.21
N GLY A 132 -13.01 11.32 4.61
CA GLY A 132 -14.17 12.08 4.14
C GLY A 132 -14.95 12.77 5.26
N LEU A 133 -14.93 12.21 6.47
CA LEU A 133 -15.62 12.77 7.64
C LEU A 133 -14.71 13.63 8.53
N GLY A 134 -13.40 13.67 8.28
CA GLY A 134 -12.45 14.48 9.07
C GLY A 134 -11.97 13.81 10.35
N GLY A 135 -11.85 12.48 10.34
CA GLY A 135 -11.21 11.69 11.40
C GLY A 135 -12.16 10.89 12.28
N GLU A 136 -11.60 10.32 13.36
CA GLU A 136 -12.27 9.33 14.21
C GLU A 136 -13.57 9.85 14.84
N GLY A 137 -13.54 11.04 15.44
CA GLY A 137 -14.68 11.63 16.15
C GLY A 137 -15.91 11.79 15.25
N PRO A 138 -15.81 12.57 14.16
CA PRO A 138 -16.90 12.72 13.19
C PRO A 138 -17.34 11.40 12.56
N ALA A 139 -16.40 10.48 12.24
CA ALA A 139 -16.74 9.17 11.70
C ALA A 139 -17.56 8.33 12.69
N LYS A 140 -17.26 8.42 13.98
CA LYS A 140 -18.02 7.76 15.05
C LYS A 140 -19.41 8.37 15.21
N GLU A 141 -19.54 9.68 15.20
CA GLU A 141 -20.83 10.39 15.28
C GLU A 141 -21.74 10.06 14.08
N ALA A 142 -21.15 9.89 12.89
CA ALA A 142 -21.84 9.46 11.68
C ALA A 142 -22.15 7.95 11.65
N GLY A 143 -21.79 7.19 12.68
CA GLY A 143 -22.05 5.75 12.78
C GLY A 143 -21.18 4.89 11.85
N LYS A 144 -20.05 5.39 11.37
CA LYS A 144 -19.11 4.64 10.51
C LYS A 144 -18.12 3.79 11.28
N MET A 145 -17.96 4.02 12.59
CA MET A 145 -17.14 3.17 13.44
C MET A 145 -17.86 1.85 13.76
N ARG A 146 -17.25 0.74 13.38
CA ARG A 146 -17.74 -0.62 13.65
C ARG A 146 -16.93 -1.28 14.77
N ALA A 147 -17.59 -2.10 15.57
CA ALA A 147 -16.93 -2.96 16.54
C ALA A 147 -16.81 -4.37 15.97
N GLU A 148 -15.60 -4.74 15.57
CA GLU A 148 -15.30 -5.97 14.84
C GLU A 148 -14.73 -7.06 15.77
N GLY A 149 -15.24 -8.27 15.61
CA GLY A 149 -14.87 -9.43 16.42
C GLY A 149 -13.67 -10.22 15.89
N LYS A 150 -13.39 -11.37 16.52
CA LYS A 150 -12.24 -12.24 16.16
C LYS A 150 -12.29 -12.80 14.72
N SER A 151 -13.49 -12.96 14.15
CA SER A 151 -13.68 -13.45 12.78
C SER A 151 -13.59 -12.35 11.72
N TYR A 152 -13.46 -11.07 12.09
CA TYR A 152 -13.33 -10.00 11.13
C TYR A 152 -12.04 -10.16 10.35
N ILE A 153 -12.15 -10.02 9.03
CA ILE A 153 -11.02 -10.01 8.11
C ILE A 153 -10.73 -8.55 7.80
N VAL A 154 -9.55 -8.09 8.22
CA VAL A 154 -9.09 -6.73 7.97
C VAL A 154 -9.11 -6.44 6.48
N LYS A 155 -9.50 -5.22 6.14
CA LYS A 155 -9.51 -4.72 4.77
C LYS A 155 -8.39 -3.71 4.58
N ASP A 156 -7.88 -3.68 3.35
CA ASP A 156 -6.92 -2.66 2.96
C ASP A 156 -7.48 -1.26 3.24
N GLY A 157 -6.64 -0.42 3.85
CA GLY A 157 -7.00 0.92 4.30
C GLY A 157 -7.77 1.01 5.62
N ASP A 158 -8.16 -0.09 6.27
CA ASP A 158 -8.87 0.00 7.55
C ASP A 158 -8.07 0.82 8.58
N VAL A 159 -8.73 1.76 9.24
CA VAL A 159 -8.21 2.47 10.42
C VAL A 159 -8.70 1.72 11.65
N LEU A 160 -7.77 1.10 12.37
CA LEU A 160 -8.03 0.18 13.47
C LEU A 160 -7.53 0.71 14.81
N HIS A 161 -8.38 0.54 15.82
CA HIS A 161 -7.99 0.62 17.23
C HIS A 161 -8.29 -0.73 17.90
N PHE A 162 -7.24 -1.40 18.39
CA PHE A 162 -7.40 -2.71 19.02
C PHE A 162 -7.64 -2.59 20.52
N LEU A 163 -8.72 -3.20 21.00
CA LEU A 163 -8.98 -3.38 22.43
C LEU A 163 -8.51 -4.77 22.84
N PHE A 164 -7.67 -4.83 23.86
CA PHE A 164 -7.11 -6.07 24.39
C PHE A 164 -7.05 -6.02 25.92
N ASN A 165 -7.02 -7.18 26.55
CA ASN A 165 -6.74 -7.29 27.98
C ASN A 165 -5.24 -7.48 28.21
N THR A 166 -4.71 -6.78 29.20
CA THR A 166 -3.31 -6.90 29.64
C THR A 166 -3.14 -8.06 30.63
#